data_AF-A0A7X7APP8-F1
#
_entry.id   AF-A0A7X7APP8-F1
#
_cell.length_a   1.000
_cell.length_b   1.000
_cell.length_c   1.000
_cell.angle_alpha   90.00
_cell.angle_beta   90.00
_cell.angle_gamma   90.00
#
_symmetry.space_group_name_H-M   'P 1'
#
loop_
_entity.id
_entity.type
_entity.pdbx_description
1 polymer ?
#
loop_
_entity_poly.entity_id
_entity_poly.type
_entity_poly.pdbx_seq_one_letter_code
_entity_poly.pdbx_strand_id
1 'polypeptide(L)' 'LRMCIWKQRKRVRTRYRELRALGFSGKAVQMMANARKGYWYMSLELNNALNNAYWQNQGLMSLTARYHQIRQAW' A
#
# COMPACT_ATOMS: atom_id res chain seq x y z
N LEU A 1 -4.77 4.14 -4.52
CA LEU A 1 -5.21 3.12 -3.53
C LEU A 1 -4.39 3.12 -2.24
N ARG A 2 -3.05 3.15 -2.28
CA ARG A 2 -2.19 3.21 -1.08
C ARG A 2 -2.52 4.38 -0.14
N MET A 3 -2.74 5.58 -0.71
CA MET A 3 -3.21 6.75 0.04
C MET A 3 -4.56 6.50 0.73
N CYS A 4 -5.49 5.81 0.07
CA CYS A 4 -6.80 5.48 0.61
C CYS A 4 -6.68 4.54 1.82
N ILE A 5 -5.83 3.50 1.74
CA ILE A 5 -5.51 2.63 2.88
C ILE A 5 -4.97 3.45 4.06
N TRP A 6 -4.02 4.35 3.80
CA TRP A 6 -3.46 5.19 4.85
C TRP A 6 -4.51 6.12 5.48
N LYS A 7 -5.41 6.68 4.67
CA LYS A 7 -6.54 7.51 5.13
C LYS A 7 -7.57 6.71 5.92
N GLN A 8 -7.82 5.45 5.56
CA GLN A 8 -8.70 4.54 6.28
C GLN A 8 -8.14 4.22 7.67
N ARG A 9 -6.82 4.06 7.78
CA ARG A 9 -6.09 3.78 9.03
C ARG A 9 -5.77 5.07 9.78
N LYS A 10 -6.76 5.68 10.43
CA LYS A 10 -6.58 6.94 11.17
C LYS A 10 -5.92 6.76 12.54
N ARG A 11 -6.24 5.67 13.24
CA ARG A 11 -5.74 5.42 14.60
C ARG A 11 -4.31 4.90 14.55
N VAL A 12 -3.44 5.51 15.36
CA VAL A 12 -2.03 5.11 15.49
C VAL A 12 -1.89 3.62 15.81
N ARG A 13 -2.63 3.11 16.81
CA ARG A 13 -2.61 1.68 17.17
C ARG A 13 -2.92 0.76 15.98
N THR A 14 -3.85 1.16 15.11
CA THR A 14 -4.18 0.42 13.90
C THR A 14 -3.01 0.48 12.90
N ARG A 15 -2.43 1.66 12.66
CA ARG A 15 -1.24 1.79 11.80
C ARG A 15 -0.09 0.90 12.28
N TYR A 16 0.18 0.86 13.58
CA TYR A 16 1.20 -0.01 14.15
C TYR A 16 0.97 -1.49 13.84
N ARG A 17 -0.24 -1.99 14.08
CA ARG A 17 -0.59 -3.40 13.83
C ARG A 17 -0.42 -3.75 12.36
N GLU A 18 -0.91 -2.89 11.48
CA GLU A 18 -0.89 -3.13 10.04
C GLU A 18 0.51 -3.02 9.45
N LEU A 19 1.31 -2.04 9.85
CA LEU A 19 2.69 -1.91 9.40
C LEU A 19 3.55 -3.08 9.88
N ARG A 20 3.31 -3.60 11.10
CA ARG A 20 3.97 -4.81 11.58
C ARG A 20 3.56 -6.03 10.76
N ALA A 21 2.27 -6.16 10.41
CA ALA A 21 1.79 -7.24 9.56
C ALA A 21 2.37 -7.18 8.13
N LEU A 22 2.70 -5.99 7.64
CA LEU A 22 3.41 -5.77 6.38
C LEU A 22 4.93 -6.06 6.47
N GLY A 23 5.45 -6.45 7.62
CA GLY A 23 6.86 -6.85 7.79
C GLY A 23 7.84 -5.71 8.06
N PHE A 24 7.37 -4.51 8.39
CA PHE A 24 8.28 -3.41 8.75
C PHE A 24 8.96 -3.66 10.10
N SER A 25 10.23 -3.24 10.21
CA SER A 25 10.99 -3.32 11.46
C SER A 25 10.37 -2.44 12.55
N GLY A 26 10.52 -2.82 13.83
CA GLY A 26 9.89 -2.11 14.95
C GLY A 26 10.16 -0.60 14.97
N LYS A 27 11.40 -0.19 14.67
CA LYS A 27 11.79 1.22 14.57
C LYS A 27 11.09 1.93 13.41
N ALA A 28 11.03 1.31 12.23
CA ALA A 28 10.35 1.86 11.07
C ALA A 28 8.84 2.01 11.31
N VAL A 29 8.21 1.02 11.94
CA VAL A 29 6.80 1.08 12.34
C VAL A 29 6.56 2.27 13.27
N GLN A 30 7.41 2.47 14.28
CA GLN A 30 7.27 3.58 15.22
C GLN A 30 7.35 4.95 14.54
N MET A 31 8.33 5.12 13.65
CA MET A 31 8.53 6.36 12.90
C MET A 31 7.36 6.64 11.95
N MET A 32 6.90 5.63 11.20
CA MET A 32 5.87 5.81 10.18
C MET A 32 4.47 5.97 10.76
N ALA A 33 4.09 5.19 11.78
CA ALA A 33 2.74 5.23 12.34
C ALA A 33 2.41 6.61 12.94
N ASN A 34 3.40 7.26 13.54
CA ASN A 34 3.33 8.57 14.17
C ASN A 34 3.81 9.72 13.27
N ALA A 35 4.13 9.43 12.00
CA ALA A 35 4.63 10.45 11.09
C ALA A 35 3.59 11.58 10.90
N ARG A 36 4.06 12.83 11.01
CA ARG A 36 3.29 14.04 10.69
C ARG A 36 3.28 14.36 9.19
N LYS A 37 3.71 13.40 8.36
CA LYS A 37 3.80 13.57 6.90
C LYS A 37 2.40 13.41 6.29
N GLY A 38 2.16 14.16 5.21
CA GLY A 38 0.88 14.13 4.50
C GLY A 38 0.56 12.76 3.89
N TYR A 39 -0.71 12.52 3.59
CA TYR A 39 -1.17 11.22 3.09
C TYR A 39 -0.51 10.77 1.78
N TRP A 40 -0.24 11.72 0.88
CA TRP A 40 0.47 11.44 -0.37
C TRP A 40 1.87 10.92 -0.11
N TYR A 41 2.63 11.62 0.73
CA TYR A 41 3.99 11.22 1.10
C TYR A 41 3.99 9.82 1.74
N MET A 42 3.10 9.57 2.69
CA MET A 42 3.01 8.24 3.32
C MET A 42 2.61 7.13 2.35
N SER A 43 1.90 7.45 1.26
CA SER A 43 1.58 6.48 0.22
C SER A 43 2.80 6.04 -0.59
N LEU A 44 3.81 6.90 -0.72
CA LEU A 44 5.09 6.60 -1.37
C LEU A 44 5.94 5.67 -0.49
N GLU A 45 5.98 5.92 0.82
CA GLU A 45 6.68 5.06 1.79
C GLU A 45 6.12 3.63 1.81
N LEU A 46 4.82 3.49 1.55
CA LEU A 46 4.14 2.20 1.45
C LEU A 46 4.30 1.51 0.10
N ASN A 47 5.02 2.10 -0.87
CA ASN A 47 5.09 1.54 -2.22
C ASN A 47 5.74 0.15 -2.25
N ASN A 48 6.79 -0.04 -1.47
CA ASN A 48 7.51 -1.31 -1.37
C ASN A 48 6.65 -2.40 -0.70
N ALA A 49 5.95 -2.05 0.38
CA ALA A 49 5.14 -3.01 1.14
C ALA A 49 3.79 -3.34 0.46
N LEU A 50 3.13 -2.33 -0.12
CA LEU A 50 1.88 -2.50 -0.85
C LEU A 50 2.17 -2.54 -2.36
N ASN A 51 3.03 -3.44 -2.81
CA ASN A 51 3.45 -3.55 -4.21
C ASN A 51 2.31 -4.07 -5.13
N ASN A 52 2.57 -4.22 -6.43
CA ASN A 52 1.56 -4.70 -7.37
C ASN A 52 1.07 -6.12 -7.05
N ALA A 53 1.96 -7.00 -6.55
CA ALA A 53 1.59 -8.36 -6.14
C ALA A 53 0.60 -8.35 -4.96
N TYR A 54 0.81 -7.47 -3.97
CA TYR A 54 -0.15 -7.27 -2.88
C TYR A 54 -1.54 -6.93 -3.43
N TRP A 55 -1.62 -5.98 -4.37
CA TRP A 55 -2.91 -5.57 -4.94
C TRP A 55 -3.55 -6.65 -5.80
N GLN A 56 -2.76 -7.39 -6.58
CA GLN A 56 -3.24 -8.54 -7.36
C GLN A 56 -3.82 -9.63 -6.45
N ASN A 57 -3.14 -9.92 -5.33
CA ASN A 57 -3.62 -10.87 -4.33
C ASN A 57 -4.92 -10.40 -3.63
N GLN A 58 -5.19 -9.10 -3.62
CA GLN A 58 -6.45 -8.52 -3.16
C GLN A 58 -7.53 -8.45 -4.27
N GLY A 59 -7.26 -9.02 -5.45
CA GLY A 59 -8.20 -9.06 -6.58
C GLY A 59 -8.16 -7.84 -7.50
N LEU A 60 -7.20 -6.91 -7.32
CA LEU A 60 -7.06 -5.77 -8.23
C LEU A 60 -6.48 -6.22 -9.57
N MET A 61 -7.26 -6.12 -10.63
CA MET A 61 -6.83 -6.44 -11.98
C MET A 61 -5.84 -5.39 -12.51
N SER A 62 -4.75 -5.87 -13.11
CA SER A 62 -3.80 -4.99 -13.81
C SER A 62 -4.41 -4.47 -15.11
N LEU A 63 -4.52 -3.14 -15.23
CA LEU A 63 -5.04 -2.49 -16.43
C LEU A 63 -4.14 -2.76 -17.65
N THR A 64 -2.81 -2.76 -17.45
CA THR A 64 -1.85 -3.02 -18.54
C THR A 64 -1.94 -4.47 -19.01
N ALA A 65 -2.08 -5.42 -18.08
CA ALA A 65 -2.27 -6.83 -18.45
C ALA A 65 -3.56 -7.02 -19.26
N ARG A 66 -4.66 -6.39 -18.82
CA ARG A 66 -5.93 -6.42 -19.55
C ARG A 66 -5.81 -5.79 -20.94
N TYR A 67 -5.10 -4.67 -21.05
CA TYR A 67 -4.85 -4.00 -22.32
C TYR A 67 -4.08 -4.91 -23.30
N HIS A 68 -2.98 -5.53 -22.86
CA HIS A 68 -2.19 -6.43 -23.70
C HIS A 68 -2.98 -7.66 -24.14
N GLN A 69 -3.77 -8.26 -23.24
CA GLN A 69 -4.62 -9.40 -23.57
C GLN A 69 -5.61 -9.07 -24.70
N ILE A 70 -6.25 -7.90 -24.61
CA ILE A 70 -7.17 -7.46 -25.67
C ILE A 70 -6.38 -7.20 -26.94
N ARG A 71 -5.28 -6.44 -26.87
CA ARG A 71 -4.48 -6.05 -28.04
C ARG A 71 -3.89 -7.24 -28.81
N GLN A 72 -3.52 -8.32 -28.13
CA GLN A 72 -2.99 -9.55 -28.74
C GLN A 72 -4.08 -10.42 -29.38
N ALA A 73 -5.34 -10.23 -29.01
CA ALA A 73 -6.48 -10.94 -29.58
C ALA A 73 -6.99 -10.31 -30.89
N TRP A 74 -6.47 -9.14 -31.26
CA TRP A 74 -6.67 -8.47 -32.56
C TRP A 74 -5.48 -8.76 -33.48
#